data_AF-A0A951YC33-F1
#
_entry.id   AF-A0A951YC33-F1
#
_cell.length_a   1.000
_cell.length_b   1.000
_cell.length_c   1.000
_cell.angle_alpha   90.00
_cell.angle_beta   90.00
_cell.angle_gamma   90.00
#
_symmetry.space_group_name_H-M   'P 1'
#
loop_
_entity.id
_entity.type
_entity.pdbx_description
1 polymer ?
#
loop_
_entity_poly.entity_id
_entity_poly.type
_entity_poly.pdbx_seq_one_letter_code
_entity_poly.pdbx_strand_id
1 'polypeptide(L)'
;MENILNEILQPAFWSYFFILFAGMLVFSTIMDVLATRFMTVTRVQRKFTIFDLEFTSTPGELESLIKGIDKLGDATWSAQVKKALRLHLLTDFLFMFCVYPGIAMLCIKTASKMTGIGEVIFLVLAAAQIFAWLFDIIENVYLLNKLRKPEISTLSVHKMYKRVVMTKWAIAITGAICSIFGLVYFWIVGEFSPPSAIVPFVVLAIIIVWIYANSKAMKAFAAK
;
A
#
# COMPACT_ATOMS: atom_id res chain seq x y z
N MET A 1 5.42 -30.76 -21.66
CA MET A 1 5.57 -30.43 -20.23
C MET A 1 5.26 -28.94 -19.97
N GLU A 2 5.70 -28.03 -20.85
CA GLU A 2 5.28 -26.60 -20.86
C GLU A 2 3.77 -26.37 -20.90
N ASN A 3 3.02 -27.09 -21.76
CA ASN A 3 1.56 -26.89 -21.88
C ASN A 3 0.77 -27.31 -20.62
N ILE A 4 1.18 -28.37 -19.93
CA ILE A 4 0.51 -28.85 -18.72
C ILE A 4 0.81 -27.94 -17.52
N LEU A 5 2.04 -27.44 -17.41
CA LEU A 5 2.38 -26.41 -16.41
C LEU A 5 1.60 -25.12 -16.66
N ASN A 6 1.45 -24.69 -17.92
CA ASN A 6 0.70 -23.48 -18.26
C ASN A 6 -0.80 -23.59 -17.96
N GLU A 7 -1.43 -24.76 -18.16
CA GLU A 7 -2.84 -24.98 -17.80
C GLU A 7 -3.07 -25.06 -16.28
N ILE A 8 -2.14 -25.65 -15.52
CA ILE A 8 -2.27 -25.79 -14.05
C ILE A 8 -1.93 -24.49 -13.32
N LEU A 9 -0.93 -23.74 -13.80
CA LEU A 9 -0.50 -22.48 -13.19
C LEU A 9 -1.47 -21.33 -13.45
N GLN A 10 -2.25 -21.35 -14.54
CA GLN A 10 -3.18 -20.27 -14.91
C GLN A 10 -4.30 -20.05 -13.87
N PRO A 11 -5.08 -21.07 -13.45
CA PRO A 11 -6.09 -20.93 -12.40
C PRO A 11 -5.46 -20.57 -11.05
N ALA A 12 -4.37 -21.24 -10.69
CA ALA A 12 -3.69 -21.03 -9.41
C ALA A 12 -3.16 -19.59 -9.29
N PHE A 13 -2.58 -19.03 -10.36
CA PHE A 13 -2.11 -17.65 -10.40
C PHE A 13 -3.22 -16.66 -10.02
N TRP A 14 -4.39 -16.77 -10.67
CA TRP A 14 -5.49 -15.84 -10.40
C TRP A 14 -6.05 -16.03 -9.00
N SER A 15 -6.15 -17.26 -8.50
CA SER A 15 -6.57 -17.52 -7.11
C SER A 15 -5.64 -16.86 -6.10
N TYR A 16 -4.32 -17.01 -6.24
CA TYR A 16 -3.36 -16.34 -5.36
C TYR A 16 -3.45 -14.81 -5.47
N PHE A 17 -3.55 -14.28 -6.69
CA PHE A 17 -3.73 -12.84 -6.89
C PHE A 17 -5.00 -12.33 -6.21
N PHE A 18 -6.14 -13.02 -6.35
CA PHE A 18 -7.39 -12.61 -5.71
C PHE A 18 -7.32 -12.69 -4.18
N ILE A 19 -6.62 -13.68 -3.61
CA ILE A 19 -6.40 -13.75 -2.16
C ILE A 19 -5.58 -12.54 -1.68
N LEU A 20 -4.47 -12.23 -2.36
CA LEU A 20 -3.64 -11.07 -2.03
C LEU A 20 -4.42 -9.76 -2.21
N PHE A 21 -5.17 -9.63 -3.30
CA PHE A 21 -5.98 -8.45 -3.59
C PHE A 21 -7.09 -8.24 -2.55
N ALA A 22 -7.80 -9.32 -2.16
CA ALA A 22 -8.81 -9.26 -1.11
C ALA A 22 -8.19 -8.91 0.24
N GLY A 23 -7.03 -9.50 0.59
CA GLY A 23 -6.28 -9.16 1.80
C GLY A 23 -5.88 -7.68 1.84
N MET A 24 -5.36 -7.16 0.71
CA MET A 24 -5.03 -5.73 0.56
C MET A 24 -6.25 -4.84 0.84
N LEU A 25 -7.41 -5.15 0.24
CA LEU A 25 -8.63 -4.37 0.45
C LEU A 25 -9.12 -4.40 1.91
N VAL A 26 -9.06 -5.57 2.57
CA VAL A 26 -9.42 -5.71 3.99
C VAL A 26 -8.49 -4.88 4.88
N PHE A 27 -7.18 -5.00 4.71
CA PHE A 27 -6.22 -4.22 5.50
C PHE A 27 -6.30 -2.73 5.22
N SER A 28 -6.54 -2.32 3.98
CA SER A 28 -6.82 -0.92 3.62
C SER A 28 -8.03 -0.38 4.37
N THR A 29 -9.13 -1.13 4.44
CA THR A 29 -10.32 -0.71 5.20
C THR A 29 -10.04 -0.58 6.69
N ILE A 30 -9.29 -1.50 7.28
CA ILE A 30 -8.90 -1.41 8.70
C ILE A 30 -8.07 -0.14 8.94
N MET A 31 -7.12 0.16 8.05
CA MET A 31 -6.29 1.37 8.12
C MET A 31 -7.13 2.64 7.95
N ASP A 32 -8.07 2.70 7.01
CA ASP A 32 -9.00 3.83 6.82
C ASP A 32 -9.81 4.11 8.09
N VAL A 33 -10.35 3.06 8.72
CA VAL A 33 -11.10 3.17 9.97
C VAL A 33 -10.22 3.73 11.09
N LEU A 34 -8.98 3.26 11.22
CA LEU A 34 -8.03 3.79 12.20
C LEU A 34 -7.65 5.26 11.91
N ALA A 35 -7.49 5.61 10.64
CA ALA A 35 -7.12 6.95 10.19
C ALA A 35 -8.19 8.01 10.49
N THR A 36 -9.47 7.62 10.68
CA THR A 36 -10.53 8.56 11.09
C THR A 36 -10.24 9.30 12.39
N ARG A 37 -9.37 8.72 13.24
CA ARG A 37 -8.99 9.26 14.55
C ARG A 37 -7.75 10.14 14.50
N PHE A 38 -7.09 10.28 13.34
CA PHE A 38 -5.83 11.01 13.24
C PHE A 38 -6.07 12.51 13.40
N MET A 39 -5.75 13.01 14.60
CA MET A 39 -5.89 14.41 14.99
C MET A 39 -4.59 14.89 15.65
N THR A 40 -4.20 16.13 15.40
CA THR A 40 -3.01 16.75 16.00
C THR A 40 -3.20 18.25 16.15
N VAL A 41 -2.45 18.86 17.06
CA VAL A 41 -2.41 20.31 17.28
C VAL A 41 -1.02 20.84 16.95
N THR A 42 -0.88 21.48 15.79
CA THR A 42 0.35 22.22 15.44
C THR A 42 0.22 23.70 15.81
N ARG A 43 -0.80 24.37 15.25
CA ARG A 43 -1.25 25.73 15.60
C ARG A 43 -2.73 25.74 15.94
N VAL A 44 -3.49 24.97 15.17
CA VAL A 44 -4.90 24.64 15.39
C VAL A 44 -5.06 23.13 15.36
N GLN A 45 -6.14 22.63 15.96
CA GLN A 45 -6.52 21.23 15.85
C GLN A 45 -6.88 20.91 14.40
N ARG A 46 -6.21 19.92 13.81
CA ARG A 46 -6.45 19.48 12.44
C ARG A 46 -6.37 17.95 12.31
N LYS A 47 -7.00 17.44 11.26
CA LYS A 47 -6.75 16.08 10.78
C LYS A 47 -5.38 16.01 10.11
N PHE A 48 -4.72 14.88 10.25
CA PHE A 48 -3.53 14.53 9.47
C PHE A 48 -3.71 13.12 8.91
N THR A 49 -2.90 12.77 7.93
CA THR A 49 -2.92 11.51 7.19
C THR A 49 -1.61 10.77 7.38
N ILE A 50 -1.56 9.49 7.02
CA ILE A 50 -0.30 8.74 6.99
C ILE A 50 0.72 9.40 6.05
N PHE A 51 0.26 10.00 4.96
CA PHE A 51 1.10 10.76 4.03
C PHE A 51 1.76 11.98 4.66
N ASP A 52 1.13 12.64 5.64
CA ASP A 52 1.77 13.73 6.38
C ASP A 52 2.97 13.24 7.21
N LEU A 53 3.00 11.95 7.59
CA LEU A 53 4.13 11.32 8.28
C LEU A 53 5.20 10.85 7.28
N GLU A 54 4.79 10.31 6.14
CA GLU A 54 5.69 9.83 5.08
C GLU A 54 6.41 10.97 4.34
N PHE A 55 5.68 12.03 3.99
CA PHE A 55 6.18 13.12 3.15
C PHE A 55 6.47 14.39 3.95
N THR A 56 7.19 14.25 5.06
CA THR A 56 7.61 15.42 5.83
C THR A 56 8.59 16.30 5.05
N SER A 57 8.34 17.60 5.08
CA SER A 57 9.12 18.62 4.39
C SER A 57 10.39 18.98 5.16
N THR A 58 10.31 18.93 6.50
CA THR A 58 11.44 19.28 7.38
C THR A 58 11.69 18.22 8.46
N PRO A 59 12.93 18.09 8.99
CA PRO A 59 13.25 17.12 10.05
C PRO A 59 12.44 17.28 11.34
N GLY A 60 11.96 18.49 11.65
CA GLY A 60 11.16 18.79 12.83
C GLY A 60 9.65 18.60 12.64
N GLU A 61 9.18 18.42 11.40
CA GLU A 61 7.74 18.33 11.13
C GLU A 61 7.12 17.03 11.67
N LEU A 62 7.81 15.89 11.51
CA LEU A 62 7.39 14.61 12.06
C LEU A 62 7.26 14.67 13.58
N GLU A 63 8.27 15.25 14.23
CA GLU A 63 8.28 15.43 15.67
C GLU A 63 7.15 16.36 16.13
N SER A 64 6.97 17.49 15.44
CA SER A 64 5.90 18.45 15.71
C SER A 64 4.51 17.83 15.55
N LEU A 65 4.30 17.00 14.52
CA LEU A 65 3.06 16.24 14.31
C LEU A 65 2.79 15.28 15.47
N ILE A 66 3.79 14.50 15.88
CA ILE A 66 3.64 13.50 16.96
C ILE A 66 3.43 14.19 18.31
N LYS A 67 4.22 15.22 18.63
CA LYS A 67 4.06 16.01 19.86
C LYS A 67 2.76 16.81 19.87
N GLY A 68 2.25 17.18 18.70
CA GLY A 68 0.95 17.83 18.56
C GLY A 68 -0.23 16.94 18.97
N ILE A 69 -0.07 15.61 18.94
CA ILE A 69 -1.08 14.68 19.45
C ILE A 69 -1.23 14.85 20.97
N ASP A 70 -0.13 15.02 21.70
CA ASP A 70 -0.16 15.20 23.16
C ASP A 70 -0.83 16.51 23.60
N LYS A 71 -0.99 17.45 22.69
CA LYS A 71 -1.60 18.77 22.92
C LYS A 71 -3.12 18.81 22.70
N LEU A 72 -3.78 17.68 22.44
CA LEU A 72 -5.23 17.62 22.17
C LEU A 72 -6.14 17.95 23.37
N GLY A 73 -5.60 18.36 24.52
CA GLY A 73 -6.34 18.83 25.69
C GLY A 73 -6.92 17.70 26.56
N ASP A 74 -7.31 16.57 25.96
CA ASP A 74 -7.75 15.36 26.66
C ASP A 74 -6.70 14.23 26.54
N ALA A 75 -6.13 13.84 27.68
CA ALA A 75 -5.14 12.76 27.75
C ALA A 75 -5.68 11.42 27.26
N THR A 76 -6.98 11.16 27.45
CA THR A 76 -7.65 9.94 26.98
C THR A 76 -7.70 9.95 25.45
N TRP A 77 -8.09 11.07 24.86
CA TRP A 77 -8.13 11.23 23.41
C TRP A 77 -6.74 11.13 22.79
N SER A 78 -5.72 11.81 23.34
CA SER A 78 -4.32 11.69 22.90
C SER A 78 -3.83 10.24 22.89
N ALA A 79 -4.14 9.47 23.94
CA ALA A 79 -3.79 8.05 24.02
C ALA A 79 -4.51 7.21 22.95
N GLN A 80 -5.78 7.50 22.67
CA GLN A 80 -6.53 6.83 21.60
C GLN A 80 -5.96 7.11 20.22
N VAL A 81 -5.58 8.36 19.92
CA VAL A 81 -4.95 8.73 18.64
C VAL A 81 -3.60 8.00 18.49
N LYS A 82 -2.74 8.01 19.52
CA LYS A 82 -1.46 7.28 19.48
C LYS A 82 -1.64 5.77 19.30
N LYS A 83 -2.64 5.18 19.98
CA LYS A 83 -2.99 3.77 19.82
C LYS A 83 -3.46 3.47 18.40
N ALA A 84 -4.33 4.31 17.84
CA ALA A 84 -4.81 4.17 16.46
C ALA A 84 -3.67 4.27 15.45
N LEU A 85 -2.77 5.26 15.60
CA LEU A 85 -1.61 5.42 14.74
C LEU A 85 -0.67 4.22 14.83
N ARG A 86 -0.38 3.72 16.04
CA ARG A 86 0.43 2.52 16.22
C ARG A 86 -0.20 1.29 15.57
N LEU A 87 -1.50 1.10 15.73
CA LEU A 87 -2.22 -0.02 15.12
C LEU A 87 -2.24 0.10 13.59
N HIS A 88 -2.34 1.31 13.04
CA HIS A 88 -2.28 1.55 11.60
C HIS A 88 -0.92 1.13 11.05
N LEU A 89 0.19 1.60 11.65
CA LEU A 89 1.55 1.22 11.26
C LEU A 89 1.81 -0.28 11.42
N LEU A 90 1.21 -0.93 12.43
CA LEU A 90 1.32 -2.39 12.58
C LEU A 90 0.50 -3.16 11.55
N THR A 91 -0.67 -2.64 11.19
CA THR A 91 -1.54 -3.23 10.15
C THR A 91 -0.88 -3.11 8.77
N ASP A 92 -0.11 -2.05 8.56
CA ASP A 92 0.60 -1.81 7.31
C ASP A 92 1.60 -2.94 6.98
N PHE A 93 2.20 -3.60 7.99
CA PHE A 93 3.02 -4.80 7.75
C PHE A 93 2.24 -5.97 7.13
N LEU A 94 0.94 -6.08 7.38
CA LEU A 94 0.08 -7.09 6.75
C LEU A 94 -0.37 -6.62 5.37
N PHE A 95 -0.68 -5.33 5.23
CA PHE A 95 -1.02 -4.71 3.96
C PHE A 95 0.11 -4.86 2.93
N MET A 96 1.36 -4.56 3.30
CA MET A 96 2.53 -4.71 2.44
C MET A 96 2.73 -6.16 1.96
N PHE A 97 2.40 -7.16 2.80
CA PHE A 97 2.52 -8.58 2.46
C PHE A 97 1.50 -8.99 1.39
N CYS A 98 0.41 -8.25 1.26
CA CYS A 98 -0.54 -8.41 0.17
C CYS A 98 -0.13 -7.62 -1.08
N VAL A 99 0.28 -6.37 -0.90
CA VAL A 99 0.49 -5.42 -2.01
C VAL A 99 1.71 -5.77 -2.85
N TYR A 100 2.90 -5.90 -2.26
CA TYR A 100 4.12 -6.09 -3.03
C TYR A 100 4.15 -7.43 -3.78
N PRO A 101 3.75 -8.57 -3.17
CA PRO A 101 3.58 -9.82 -3.91
C PRO A 101 2.49 -9.72 -4.99
N GLY A 102 1.39 -9.01 -4.72
CA GLY A 102 0.34 -8.78 -5.72
C GLY A 102 0.85 -8.04 -6.96
N ILE A 103 1.62 -6.96 -6.76
CA ILE A 103 2.26 -6.20 -7.86
C ILE A 103 3.29 -7.06 -8.57
N ALA A 104 4.14 -7.80 -7.83
CA ALA A 104 5.14 -8.69 -8.42
C ALA A 104 4.49 -9.76 -9.31
N MET A 105 3.38 -10.34 -8.86
CA MET A 105 2.59 -11.30 -9.63
C MET A 105 2.05 -10.67 -10.92
N LEU A 106 1.48 -9.47 -10.85
CA LEU A 106 1.02 -8.75 -12.05
C LEU A 106 2.18 -8.55 -13.04
N CYS A 107 3.35 -8.08 -12.57
CA CYS A 107 4.53 -7.93 -13.40
C CYS A 107 4.96 -9.25 -14.05
N ILE A 108 5.05 -10.36 -13.30
CA ILE A 108 5.39 -11.68 -13.83
C ILE A 108 4.37 -12.12 -14.90
N LYS A 109 3.08 -11.87 -14.67
CA LYS A 109 2.04 -12.21 -15.64
C LYS A 109 2.17 -11.40 -16.92
N THR A 110 2.44 -10.11 -16.83
CA THR A 110 2.71 -9.27 -17.99
C THR A 110 3.96 -9.73 -18.73
N ALA A 111 5.03 -10.07 -18.02
CA ALA A 111 6.26 -10.61 -18.60
C ALA A 111 5.99 -11.90 -19.40
N SER A 112 5.17 -12.81 -18.88
CA SER A 112 4.80 -14.07 -19.57
C SER A 112 4.05 -13.89 -20.90
N LYS A 113 3.61 -12.66 -21.19
CA LYS A 113 2.95 -12.28 -22.45
C LYS A 113 3.85 -11.47 -23.38
N MET A 114 5.05 -11.11 -22.93
CA MET A 114 6.02 -10.36 -23.71
C MET A 114 7.17 -11.27 -24.16
N THR A 115 7.93 -10.80 -25.14
CA THR A 115 9.18 -11.43 -25.58
C THR A 115 10.31 -10.41 -25.59
N GLY A 116 11.55 -10.85 -25.32
CA GLY A 116 12.73 -10.00 -25.42
C GLY A 116 12.84 -8.96 -24.30
N ILE A 117 13.12 -7.70 -24.65
CA ILE A 117 13.36 -6.62 -23.66
C ILE A 117 12.16 -6.39 -22.73
N GLY A 118 10.92 -6.48 -23.24
CA GLY A 118 9.72 -6.28 -22.43
C GLY A 118 9.61 -7.28 -21.28
N GLU A 119 9.86 -8.56 -21.57
CA GLU A 119 9.88 -9.62 -20.56
C GLU A 119 10.91 -9.33 -19.47
N VAL A 120 12.15 -9.00 -19.85
CA VAL A 120 13.23 -8.68 -18.90
C VAL A 120 12.86 -7.49 -18.01
N ILE A 121 12.30 -6.41 -18.59
CA ILE A 121 11.89 -5.22 -17.83
C ILE A 121 10.86 -5.60 -16.75
N PHE A 122 9.84 -6.38 -17.10
CA PHE A 122 8.81 -6.77 -16.14
C PHE A 122 9.30 -7.74 -15.07
N LEU A 123 10.22 -8.66 -15.40
CA LEU A 123 10.87 -9.51 -14.41
C LEU A 123 11.74 -8.69 -13.44
N VAL A 124 12.46 -7.69 -13.94
CA VAL A 124 13.22 -6.75 -13.09
C VAL A 124 12.28 -5.94 -12.19
N LEU A 125 11.16 -5.44 -12.72
CA LEU A 125 10.16 -4.72 -11.91
C LEU A 125 9.50 -5.61 -10.86
N ALA A 126 9.29 -6.89 -11.15
CA ALA A 126 8.80 -7.88 -10.18
C ALA A 126 9.81 -8.08 -9.05
N ALA A 127 11.08 -8.31 -9.38
CA ALA A 127 12.16 -8.43 -8.39
C ALA A 127 12.34 -7.14 -7.58
N ALA A 128 12.17 -5.97 -8.21
CA ALA A 128 12.24 -4.67 -7.56
C ALA A 128 11.21 -4.51 -6.43
N GLN A 129 10.06 -5.20 -6.49
CA GLN A 129 9.06 -5.16 -5.42
C GLN A 129 9.58 -5.70 -4.08
N ILE A 130 10.58 -6.60 -4.08
CA ILE A 130 11.24 -7.05 -2.85
C ILE A 130 11.96 -5.88 -2.18
N PHE A 131 12.64 -5.02 -2.95
CA PHE A 131 13.31 -3.85 -2.40
C PHE A 131 12.32 -2.80 -1.92
N ALA A 132 11.22 -2.59 -2.66
CA ALA A 132 10.16 -1.68 -2.22
C ALA A 132 9.53 -2.15 -0.89
N TRP A 133 9.29 -3.46 -0.75
CA TRP A 133 8.82 -4.08 0.48
C TRP A 133 9.79 -3.86 1.66
N LEU A 134 11.09 -4.08 1.45
CA LEU A 134 12.11 -3.83 2.49
C LEU A 134 12.17 -2.35 2.89
N PHE A 135 12.07 -1.43 1.93
CA PHE A 135 12.02 0.00 2.19
C PHE A 135 10.79 0.38 3.02
N ASP A 136 9.65 -0.26 2.76
CA ASP A 136 8.42 -0.06 3.53
C ASP A 136 8.56 -0.55 4.98
N ILE A 137 9.20 -1.70 5.18
CA ILE A 137 9.52 -2.22 6.52
C ILE A 137 10.40 -1.24 7.29
N ILE A 138 11.47 -0.75 6.67
CA ILE A 138 12.41 0.19 7.29
C ILE A 138 11.69 1.48 7.70
N GLU A 139 10.82 1.97 6.83
CA GLU A 139 10.03 3.19 7.01
C GLU A 139 9.03 3.04 8.17
N ASN A 140 8.23 1.97 8.18
CA ASN A 140 7.29 1.67 9.27
C ASN A 140 7.99 1.47 10.63
N VAL A 141 9.14 0.78 10.66
CA VAL A 141 9.96 0.64 11.87
C VAL A 141 10.46 2.01 12.35
N TYR A 142 10.91 2.85 11.42
CA TYR A 142 11.34 4.21 11.74
C TYR A 142 10.20 5.05 12.35
N LEU A 143 9.00 5.02 11.75
CA LEU A 143 7.83 5.73 12.27
C LEU A 143 7.39 5.21 13.65
N LEU A 144 7.37 3.90 13.87
CA LEU A 144 7.06 3.30 15.17
C LEU A 144 8.05 3.74 16.26
N ASN A 145 9.34 3.82 15.92
CA ASN A 145 10.36 4.33 16.83
C ASN A 145 10.17 5.82 17.13
N LYS A 146 9.83 6.63 16.12
CA LYS A 146 9.53 8.07 16.30
C LYS A 146 8.28 8.31 17.12
N LEU A 147 7.26 7.45 17.00
CA LEU A 147 6.06 7.52 17.83
C LEU A 147 6.38 7.27 19.31
N ARG A 148 7.34 6.39 19.60
CA ARG A 148 7.81 6.11 20.98
C ARG A 148 8.70 7.23 21.52
N LYS A 149 9.60 7.77 20.70
CA LYS A 149 10.54 8.82 21.05
C LYS A 149 10.55 9.91 19.97
N PRO A 150 9.69 10.95 20.11
CA PRO A 150 9.62 12.03 19.14
C PRO A 150 10.80 12.98 19.35
N GLU A 151 11.92 12.65 18.71
CA GLU A 151 13.14 13.45 18.66
C GLU A 151 13.36 13.98 17.24
N ILE A 152 13.94 15.17 17.10
CA ILE A 152 14.32 15.72 15.79
C ILE A 152 15.41 14.83 15.19
N SER A 153 15.18 14.33 13.97
CA SER A 153 16.22 13.61 13.23
C SER A 153 17.29 14.57 12.71
N THR A 154 18.54 14.11 12.63
CA THR A 154 19.58 14.85 11.90
C THR A 154 19.21 15.02 10.42
N LEU A 155 19.77 16.04 9.77
CA LEU A 155 19.48 16.33 8.37
C LEU A 155 19.81 15.15 7.44
N SER A 156 20.90 14.42 7.72
CA SER A 156 21.29 13.23 6.95
C SER A 156 20.29 12.10 7.06
N VAL A 157 19.79 11.81 8.27
CA VAL A 157 18.76 10.79 8.52
C VAL A 157 17.45 11.16 7.83
N HIS A 158 17.02 12.43 7.93
CA HIS A 158 15.82 12.90 7.26
C HIS A 158 15.92 12.80 5.72
N LYS A 159 17.07 13.18 5.13
CA LYS A 159 17.32 13.00 3.69
C LYS A 159 17.31 11.53 3.28
N MET A 160 17.84 10.64 4.10
CA MET A 160 17.80 9.21 3.84
C MET A 160 16.36 8.69 3.88
N TYR A 161 15.60 9.03 4.92
CA TYR A 161 14.18 8.68 5.06
C TYR A 161 13.38 9.09 3.82
N LYS A 162 13.50 10.34 3.36
CA LYS A 162 12.80 10.81 2.16
C LYS A 162 13.18 10.02 0.90
N ARG A 163 14.44 9.64 0.75
CA ARG A 163 14.88 8.81 -0.39
C ARG A 163 14.25 7.42 -0.33
N VAL A 164 14.24 6.78 0.83
CA VAL A 164 13.58 5.47 1.03
C VAL A 164 12.09 5.55 0.67
N VAL A 165 11.37 6.55 1.18
CA VAL A 165 9.95 6.79 0.88
C VAL A 165 9.72 7.00 -0.62
N MET A 166 10.48 7.90 -1.25
CA MET A 166 10.31 8.17 -2.69
C MET A 166 10.63 6.94 -3.55
N THR A 167 11.66 6.17 -3.19
CA THR A 167 12.06 4.98 -3.95
C THR A 167 11.04 3.85 -3.80
N LYS A 168 10.47 3.60 -2.61
CA LYS A 168 9.41 2.58 -2.45
C LYS A 168 8.20 2.90 -3.32
N TRP A 169 7.74 4.14 -3.29
CA TRP A 169 6.56 4.59 -4.05
C TRP A 169 6.83 4.54 -5.55
N ALA A 170 8.00 4.97 -6.01
CA ALA A 170 8.36 4.90 -7.42
C ALA A 170 8.32 3.45 -7.95
N ILE A 171 8.95 2.51 -7.23
CA ILE A 171 8.99 1.10 -7.63
C ILE A 171 7.57 0.48 -7.62
N ALA A 172 6.80 0.72 -6.57
CA ALA A 172 5.45 0.15 -6.42
C ALA A 172 4.51 0.68 -7.50
N ILE A 173 4.46 2.01 -7.70
CA ILE A 173 3.57 2.65 -8.68
C ILE A 173 3.97 2.25 -10.10
N THR A 174 5.26 2.31 -10.45
CA THR A 174 5.71 1.93 -11.80
C THR A 174 5.38 0.46 -12.09
N GLY A 175 5.66 -0.45 -11.15
CA GLY A 175 5.31 -1.87 -11.30
C GLY A 175 3.81 -2.10 -11.49
N ALA A 176 2.98 -1.50 -10.62
CA ALA A 176 1.53 -1.66 -10.68
C ALA A 176 0.94 -1.07 -11.97
N ILE A 177 1.27 0.17 -12.30
CA ILE A 177 0.72 0.87 -13.48
C ILE A 177 1.15 0.16 -14.77
N CYS A 178 2.45 -0.07 -14.96
CA CYS A 178 2.94 -0.70 -16.19
C CYS A 178 2.39 -2.11 -16.38
N SER A 179 2.26 -2.91 -15.32
CA SER A 179 1.75 -4.28 -15.43
C SER A 179 0.26 -4.28 -15.75
N ILE A 180 -0.55 -3.44 -15.09
CA ILE A 180 -1.97 -3.28 -15.37
C ILE A 180 -2.19 -2.86 -16.83
N PHE A 181 -1.50 -1.81 -17.31
CA PHE A 181 -1.63 -1.36 -18.70
C PHE A 181 -1.20 -2.44 -19.69
N GLY A 182 -0.12 -3.17 -19.42
CA GLY A 182 0.32 -4.29 -20.26
C GLY A 182 -0.73 -5.39 -20.32
N LEU A 183 -1.32 -5.78 -19.19
CA LEU A 183 -2.38 -6.81 -19.17
C LEU A 183 -3.64 -6.34 -19.89
N VAL A 184 -4.04 -5.07 -19.73
CA VAL A 184 -5.19 -4.51 -20.46
C VAL A 184 -4.92 -4.50 -21.97
N TYR A 185 -3.72 -4.14 -22.40
CA TYR A 185 -3.34 -4.19 -23.81
C TYR A 185 -3.49 -5.60 -24.39
N PHE A 186 -2.88 -6.62 -23.75
CA PHE A 186 -2.99 -8.01 -24.18
C PHE A 186 -4.44 -8.53 -24.13
N TRP A 187 -5.26 -8.02 -23.22
CA TRP A 187 -6.67 -8.33 -23.14
C TRP A 187 -7.45 -7.79 -24.34
N ILE A 188 -7.20 -6.53 -24.73
CA ILE A 188 -7.86 -5.90 -25.90
C ILE A 188 -7.48 -6.62 -27.20
N VAL A 189 -6.22 -7.05 -27.35
CA VAL A 189 -5.73 -7.73 -28.56
C VAL A 189 -6.17 -9.21 -28.63
N GLY A 190 -6.83 -9.73 -27.58
CA GLY A 190 -7.38 -11.09 -27.57
C GLY A 190 -6.36 -12.18 -27.23
N GLU A 191 -5.22 -11.84 -26.63
CA GLU A 191 -4.19 -12.81 -26.25
C GLU A 191 -4.44 -13.51 -24.91
N PHE A 192 -5.63 -13.32 -24.32
CA PHE A 192 -6.07 -14.02 -23.13
C PHE A 192 -6.93 -15.22 -23.48
N SER A 193 -6.71 -16.32 -22.76
CA SER A 193 -7.62 -17.46 -22.81
C SER A 193 -9.03 -17.02 -22.36
N PRO A 194 -10.11 -17.59 -22.91
CA PRO A 194 -11.48 -17.20 -22.55
C PRO A 194 -11.75 -17.16 -21.03
N PRO A 195 -11.27 -18.12 -20.20
CA PRO A 195 -11.45 -18.06 -18.75
C PRO A 195 -10.75 -16.86 -18.08
N SER A 196 -9.61 -16.43 -18.62
CA SER A 196 -8.85 -15.29 -18.09
C SER A 196 -9.37 -13.93 -18.58
N ALA A 197 -10.19 -13.90 -19.63
CA ALA A 197 -10.78 -12.67 -20.15
C ALA A 197 -11.83 -12.06 -19.20
N ILE A 198 -12.40 -12.85 -18.27
CA ILE A 198 -13.36 -12.37 -17.28
C ILE A 198 -12.69 -11.62 -16.10
N VAL A 199 -11.40 -11.83 -15.89
CA VAL A 199 -10.68 -11.38 -14.69
C VAL A 199 -10.77 -9.86 -14.46
N PRO A 200 -10.57 -8.99 -15.47
CA PRO A 200 -10.71 -7.55 -15.26
C PRO A 200 -12.10 -7.15 -14.74
N PHE A 201 -13.16 -7.81 -15.22
CA PHE A 201 -14.53 -7.56 -14.75
C PHE A 201 -14.74 -8.03 -13.32
N VAL A 202 -14.17 -9.17 -12.94
CA VAL A 202 -14.21 -9.67 -11.54
C VAL A 202 -13.49 -8.68 -10.62
N VAL A 203 -12.30 -8.21 -10.98
CA VAL A 203 -11.55 -7.21 -10.20
C VAL A 203 -12.37 -5.92 -10.08
N LEU A 204 -12.94 -5.42 -11.17
CA LEU A 204 -13.78 -4.22 -11.16
C LEU A 204 -15.02 -4.39 -10.28
N ALA A 205 -15.70 -5.54 -10.36
CA ALA A 205 -16.85 -5.85 -9.51
C ALA A 205 -16.46 -5.88 -8.03
N ILE A 206 -15.32 -6.49 -7.68
CA ILE A 206 -14.80 -6.50 -6.31
C ILE A 206 -14.53 -5.07 -5.83
N ILE A 207 -13.90 -4.23 -6.66
CA ILE A 207 -13.62 -2.82 -6.32
C ILE A 207 -14.93 -2.05 -6.08
N ILE A 208 -15.92 -2.18 -6.96
CA ILE A 208 -17.21 -1.48 -6.84
C ILE A 208 -17.93 -1.89 -5.55
N VAL A 209 -18.01 -3.19 -5.30
CA VAL A 209 -18.63 -3.74 -4.07
C VAL A 209 -17.89 -3.25 -2.83
N TRP A 210 -16.56 -3.25 -2.87
CA TRP A 210 -15.74 -2.76 -1.77
C TRP A 210 -15.94 -1.26 -1.51
N ILE A 211 -15.91 -0.40 -2.54
CA ILE A 211 -16.17 1.04 -2.40
C ILE A 211 -17.55 1.28 -1.77
N TYR A 212 -18.58 0.58 -2.27
CA TYR A 212 -19.93 0.70 -1.74
C TYR A 212 -20.00 0.30 -0.26
N ALA A 213 -19.44 -0.86 0.09
CA ALA A 213 -19.42 -1.37 1.46
C ALA A 213 -18.63 -0.44 2.40
N ASN A 214 -17.43 0.01 1.98
CA ASN A 214 -16.57 0.89 2.77
C ASN A 214 -17.24 2.26 3.01
N SER A 215 -17.90 2.82 1.99
CA SER A 215 -18.62 4.10 2.13
C SER A 215 -19.74 4.05 3.19
N LYS A 216 -20.44 2.91 3.30
CA LYS A 216 -21.46 2.70 4.33
C LYS A 216 -20.85 2.50 5.71
N ALA A 217 -19.80 1.69 5.80
CA ALA A 217 -19.11 1.42 7.05
C ALA A 217 -18.53 2.72 7.66
N MET A 218 -17.89 3.55 6.84
CA MET A 218 -17.32 4.83 7.27
C MET A 218 -18.38 5.83 7.74
N LYS A 219 -19.53 5.90 7.05
CA LYS A 219 -20.67 6.73 7.50
C LYS A 219 -21.23 6.27 8.84
N ALA A 220 -21.38 4.96 9.03
CA ALA A 220 -21.87 4.39 10.29
C ALA A 220 -20.88 4.61 11.45
N PHE A 221 -19.58 4.62 11.16
CA PHE A 221 -18.55 4.89 12.16
C PHE A 221 -18.47 6.37 12.52
N ALA A 222 -18.61 7.27 11.55
CA ALA A 222 -18.60 8.72 11.79
C ALA A 222 -19.83 9.23 12.57
N ALA A 223 -20.90 8.43 12.65
CA ALA A 223 -22.10 8.76 13.41
C ALA A 223 -22.04 8.36 14.90
N LYS A 224 -20.95 7.72 15.33
CA LYS A 224 -20.70 7.30 16.73
C LYS A 224 -19.60 8.15 17.35
#